data_AF-A0A4Y7TKV1-F1
#
_entry.id   AF-A0A4Y7TKV1-F1
#
_cell.length_a   1.000
_cell.length_b   1.000
_cell.length_c   1.000
_cell.angle_alpha   90.00
_cell.angle_beta   90.00
_cell.angle_gamma   90.00
#
_symmetry.space_group_name_H-M   'P 1'
#
loop_
_entity.id
_entity.type
_entity.pdbx_description
1 polymer ?
#
loop_
_entity_poly.entity_id
_entity_poly.type
_entity_poly.pdbx_seq_one_letter_code
_entity_poly.pdbx_strand_id
1 'polypeptide(L)'
;AVLYSQEWQRPDFIRVVHSMAPTLPHLSSLLRAFFSGAGKTWEHFTSEFAPGCLIDEASLEEKELAWMLPTNDINEGALGSFRVMMCRQPQLSLSVQNAQAMYFRNETQAFMKQYFVISTEQVTE
;
A
#
# COMPACT_ATOMS: atom_id res chain seq x y z
N ALA A 1 7.37 -18.26 24.50
CA ALA A 1 6.90 -16.86 24.45
C ALA A 1 5.50 -16.86 23.84
N VAL A 2 4.60 -16.00 24.30
CA VAL A 2 3.22 -15.87 23.82
C VAL A 2 2.90 -14.39 23.60
N LEU A 3 2.07 -14.05 22.62
CA LEU A 3 1.54 -12.71 22.38
C LEU A 3 0.07 -12.70 22.78
N TYR A 4 -0.35 -11.80 23.68
CA TYR A 4 -1.72 -11.77 24.22
C TYR A 4 -2.23 -13.11 24.77
N SER A 5 -1.35 -13.87 25.44
CA SER A 5 -1.64 -15.22 25.93
C SER A 5 -1.96 -16.25 24.83
N GLN A 6 -1.69 -15.93 23.56
CA GLN A 6 -1.80 -16.84 22.43
C GLN A 6 -0.40 -17.20 21.89
N GLU A 7 -0.28 -18.39 21.30
CA GLU A 7 0.96 -18.76 20.62
C GLU A 7 1.23 -17.83 19.44
N TRP A 8 2.51 -17.55 19.19
CA TRP A 8 2.91 -16.82 18.01
C TRP A 8 2.57 -17.62 16.76
N GLN A 9 2.09 -16.97 15.70
CA GLN A 9 1.82 -17.61 14.41
C GLN A 9 3.05 -18.37 13.84
N ARG A 10 4.27 -17.94 14.20
CA ARG A 10 5.53 -18.57 13.84
C ARG A 10 6.37 -18.82 15.12
N PRO A 11 6.06 -19.87 15.90
CA PRO A 11 6.75 -20.10 17.17
C PRO A 11 8.23 -20.46 16.96
N ASP A 12 8.57 -21.15 15.87
CA ASP A 12 9.95 -21.51 15.52
C ASP A 12 10.83 -20.27 15.32
N PHE A 13 10.34 -19.27 14.59
CA PHE A 13 11.05 -18.02 14.36
C PHE A 13 11.36 -17.31 15.68
N ILE A 14 10.36 -17.22 16.55
CA ILE A 14 10.51 -16.60 17.88
C ILE A 14 11.55 -17.34 18.72
N ARG A 15 11.58 -18.69 18.68
CA ARG A 15 12.64 -19.45 19.35
C ARG A 15 14.03 -19.10 18.82
N VAL A 16 14.19 -19.01 17.50
CA VAL A 16 15.48 -18.64 16.88
C VAL A 16 15.92 -17.25 17.35
N VAL A 17 15.03 -16.25 17.28
CA VAL A 17 15.33 -14.89 17.77
C VAL A 17 15.75 -14.91 19.24
N HIS A 18 15.04 -15.64 20.10
CA HIS A 18 15.41 -15.78 21.51
C HIS A 18 16.76 -16.47 21.71
N SER A 19 17.10 -17.47 20.87
CA SER A 19 18.41 -18.14 20.95
C SER A 19 19.57 -17.22 20.54
N MET A 20 19.32 -16.26 19.65
CA MET A 20 20.31 -15.27 19.19
C MET A 20 20.37 -14.03 20.09
N ALA A 21 19.31 -13.71 20.83
CA ALA A 21 19.25 -12.52 21.67
C ALA A 21 20.45 -12.36 22.63
N PRO A 22 20.97 -13.42 23.29
CA PRO A 22 22.15 -13.30 24.15
C PRO A 22 23.42 -12.85 23.42
N THR A 23 23.55 -13.13 22.11
CA THR A 23 24.71 -12.72 21.32
C THR A 23 24.58 -11.32 20.73
N LEU A 24 23.44 -10.64 20.96
CA LEU A 24 23.12 -9.33 20.40
C LEU A 24 22.95 -8.30 21.53
N PRO A 25 24.04 -7.71 22.05
CA PRO A 25 24.04 -6.92 23.28
C PRO A 25 23.11 -5.69 23.22
N HIS A 26 22.86 -5.15 22.03
CA HIS A 26 22.02 -3.97 21.84
C HIS A 26 20.59 -4.28 21.40
N LEU A 27 20.23 -5.55 21.17
CA LEU A 27 18.92 -5.94 20.64
C LEU A 27 17.78 -5.34 21.47
N SER A 28 17.86 -5.50 22.80
CA SER A 28 16.82 -5.00 23.71
C SER A 28 16.73 -3.47 23.70
N SER A 29 17.87 -2.77 23.61
CA SER A 29 17.90 -1.30 23.58
C SER A 29 17.33 -0.76 22.27
N LEU A 30 17.76 -1.32 21.14
CA LEU A 30 17.30 -0.91 19.82
C LEU A 30 15.82 -1.21 19.63
N LEU A 31 15.36 -2.38 20.06
CA LEU A 31 13.95 -2.76 19.94
C LEU A 31 13.04 -1.84 20.76
N ARG A 32 13.45 -1.48 21.99
CA ARG A 32 12.72 -0.49 22.79
C ARG A 32 12.69 0.87 22.11
N ALA A 33 13.84 1.38 21.66
CA ALA A 33 13.90 2.67 20.98
C ALA A 33 13.03 2.69 19.70
N PHE A 34 13.07 1.61 18.92
CA PHE A 34 12.23 1.44 17.74
C PHE A 34 10.75 1.49 18.09
N PHE A 35 10.27 0.68 19.05
CA PHE A 35 8.86 0.68 19.42
C PHE A 35 8.40 1.96 20.08
N SER A 36 9.25 2.63 20.87
CA SER A 36 8.94 3.95 21.43
C SER A 36 8.82 5.03 20.36
N GLY A 37 9.67 4.98 19.33
CA GLY A 37 9.57 5.87 18.18
C GLY A 37 8.33 5.59 17.33
N ALA A 38 8.14 4.31 16.97
CA ALA A 38 7.00 3.86 16.17
C ALA A 38 5.67 4.14 16.85
N GLY A 39 5.57 3.92 18.17
CA GLY A 39 4.33 4.13 18.94
C GLY A 39 3.73 5.52 18.75
N LYS A 40 4.56 6.57 18.73
CA LYS A 40 4.12 7.95 18.48
C LYS A 40 3.49 8.11 17.09
N THR A 41 4.07 7.49 16.07
CA THR A 41 3.54 7.53 14.71
C THR A 41 2.28 6.69 14.58
N TRP A 42 2.22 5.55 15.26
CA TRP A 42 1.04 4.69 15.32
C TRP A 42 -0.17 5.41 15.93
N GLU A 43 0.01 6.23 16.96
CA GLU A 43 -1.08 7.06 17.52
C GLU A 43 -1.72 7.94 16.45
N HIS A 44 -0.91 8.61 15.61
CA HIS A 44 -1.42 9.42 14.51
C HIS A 44 -2.07 8.60 13.39
N PHE A 45 -1.52 7.44 13.03
CA PHE A 45 -2.09 6.61 11.97
C PHE A 45 -3.37 5.86 12.39
N THR A 46 -3.55 5.63 13.68
CA THR A 46 -4.72 4.91 14.20
C THR A 46 -5.83 5.83 14.68
N SER A 47 -5.59 7.14 14.80
CA SER A 47 -6.62 8.07 15.29
C SER A 47 -7.86 8.10 14.41
N GLU A 48 -7.70 7.93 13.09
CA GLU A 48 -8.83 7.89 12.14
C GLU A 48 -9.72 6.66 12.32
N PHE A 49 -9.23 5.61 12.99
CA PHE A 49 -9.95 4.37 13.32
C PHE A 49 -10.58 4.40 14.71
N ALA A 50 -10.42 5.49 15.48
CA ALA A 50 -11.06 5.59 16.78
C ALA A 50 -12.60 5.67 16.62
N PRO A 51 -13.38 5.20 17.61
CA PRO A 51 -14.84 5.27 17.54
C PRO A 51 -15.35 6.69 17.24
N GLY A 52 -16.26 6.83 16.27
CA GLY A 52 -16.79 8.13 15.83
C GLY A 52 -15.83 8.97 14.96
N CYS A 53 -14.72 8.39 14.50
CA CYS A 53 -13.85 9.03 13.51
C CYS A 53 -14.23 8.62 12.09
N LEU A 54 -13.61 9.28 11.11
CA LEU A 54 -13.97 9.18 9.69
C LEU A 54 -13.99 7.75 9.15
N ILE A 55 -13.03 6.90 9.52
CA ILE A 55 -12.99 5.51 9.05
C ILE A 55 -14.00 4.64 9.82
N ASP A 56 -14.22 4.90 11.11
CA ASP A 56 -15.21 4.18 11.91
C ASP A 56 -16.63 4.40 11.36
N GLU A 57 -16.97 5.67 11.10
CA GLU A 57 -18.28 6.11 10.60
C GLU A 57 -18.50 5.84 9.11
N ALA A 58 -17.44 5.54 8.34
CA ALA A 58 -17.57 5.24 6.92
C ALA A 58 -18.46 4.01 6.67
N SER A 59 -19.35 4.15 5.69
CA SER A 59 -20.21 3.08 5.19
C SER A 59 -19.40 1.92 4.61
N LEU A 60 -20.04 0.77 4.41
CA LEU A 60 -19.38 -0.38 3.79
C LEU A 60 -18.95 -0.03 2.36
N GLU A 61 -19.81 0.67 1.63
CA GLU A 61 -19.58 1.11 0.26
C GLU A 61 -18.37 2.06 0.17
N GLU A 62 -18.24 3.01 1.10
CA GLU A 62 -17.08 3.90 1.17
C GLU A 62 -15.79 3.15 1.50
N LYS A 63 -15.85 2.16 2.42
CA LYS A 63 -14.71 1.31 2.76
C LYS A 63 -14.26 0.44 1.58
N GLU A 64 -15.21 -0.07 0.80
CA GLU A 64 -14.92 -0.82 -0.43
C GLU A 64 -14.30 0.08 -1.51
N LEU A 65 -14.82 1.29 -1.69
CA LEU A 65 -14.25 2.27 -2.63
C LEU A 65 -12.85 2.75 -2.22
N ALA A 66 -12.61 2.90 -0.91
CA ALA A 66 -11.33 3.30 -0.36
C ALA A 66 -10.32 2.15 -0.24
N TRP A 67 -10.73 0.92 -0.57
CA TRP A 67 -9.87 -0.25 -0.42
C TRP A 67 -8.61 -0.11 -1.30
N MET A 68 -7.45 -0.20 -0.65
CA MET A 68 -6.15 -0.29 -1.31
C MET A 68 -5.49 -1.63 -0.98
N LEU A 69 -4.57 -2.05 -1.85
CA LEU A 69 -3.79 -3.26 -1.60
C LEU A 69 -3.05 -3.11 -0.26
N PRO A 70 -3.05 -4.14 0.61
CA PRO A 70 -2.39 -4.07 1.91
C PRO A 70 -0.86 -4.01 1.81
N THR A 71 -0.31 -4.24 0.62
CA THR A 71 1.13 -4.20 0.36
C THR A 71 1.59 -2.76 0.19
N ASN A 72 2.15 -2.20 1.27
CA ASN A 72 2.65 -0.85 1.34
C ASN A 72 3.59 -0.48 0.17
N ASP A 73 4.50 -1.38 -0.23
CA ASP A 73 5.46 -1.14 -1.32
C ASP A 73 4.79 -0.75 -2.64
N ILE A 74 3.63 -1.33 -2.96
CA ILE A 74 2.90 -1.01 -4.19
C ILE A 74 2.27 0.38 -4.10
N ASN A 75 1.67 0.72 -2.95
CA ASN A 75 1.03 2.02 -2.74
C ASN A 75 2.08 3.14 -2.63
N GLU A 76 3.19 2.90 -1.92
CA GLU A 76 4.32 3.83 -1.84
C GLU A 76 4.98 4.03 -3.20
N GLY A 77 5.14 2.95 -3.99
CA GLY A 77 5.64 3.03 -5.36
C GLY A 77 4.75 3.88 -6.27
N ALA A 78 3.42 3.72 -6.15
CA ALA A 78 2.45 4.52 -6.88
C ALA A 78 2.50 6.00 -6.45
N LEU A 79 2.54 6.28 -5.15
CA LEU A 79 2.64 7.64 -4.61
C LEU A 79 3.96 8.31 -5.00
N GLY A 80 5.08 7.56 -4.96
CA GLY A 80 6.38 8.04 -5.41
C GLY A 80 6.37 8.40 -6.89
N SER A 81 5.79 7.53 -7.73
CA SER A 81 5.63 7.77 -9.16
C SER A 81 4.77 9.00 -9.45
N PHE A 82 3.66 9.16 -8.73
CA PHE A 82 2.80 10.34 -8.77
C PHE A 82 3.58 11.63 -8.46
N ARG A 83 4.33 11.64 -7.35
CA ARG A 83 5.12 12.79 -6.93
C ARG A 83 6.16 13.17 -7.98
N VAL A 84 6.91 12.19 -8.50
CA VAL A 84 7.90 12.43 -9.56
C VAL A 84 7.26 13.04 -10.80
N MET A 85 6.07 12.56 -11.20
CA MET A 85 5.38 13.09 -12.35
C MET A 85 4.90 14.53 -12.14
N MET A 86 4.31 14.84 -10.98
CA MET A 86 3.88 16.20 -10.65
C MET A 86 5.06 17.16 -10.56
N CYS A 87 6.23 16.71 -10.09
CA CYS A 87 7.45 17.52 -10.12
C CYS A 87 7.91 17.83 -11.55
N ARG A 88 7.80 16.87 -12.49
CA ARG A 88 8.22 17.05 -13.89
C ARG A 88 7.20 17.81 -14.72
N GLN A 89 5.92 17.69 -14.38
CA GLN A 89 4.79 18.27 -15.12
C GLN A 89 3.84 18.96 -14.13
N PRO A 90 4.22 20.10 -13.56
CA PRO A 90 3.44 20.75 -12.50
C PRO A 90 2.09 21.31 -12.97
N GLN A 91 1.90 21.45 -14.28
CA GLN A 91 0.64 21.88 -14.88
C GLN A 91 -0.33 20.72 -15.17
N LEU A 92 0.10 19.46 -14.94
CA LEU A 92 -0.72 18.29 -15.17
C LEU A 92 -1.86 18.25 -14.13
N SER A 93 -3.10 18.11 -14.59
CA SER A 93 -4.24 17.96 -13.68
C SER A 93 -4.28 16.55 -13.08
N LEU A 94 -4.84 16.44 -11.86
CA LEU A 94 -5.08 15.14 -11.20
C LEU A 94 -5.93 14.21 -12.08
N SER A 95 -6.92 14.76 -12.79
CA SER A 95 -7.77 13.97 -13.68
C SER A 95 -6.97 13.32 -14.82
N VAL A 96 -6.07 14.07 -15.45
CA VAL A 96 -5.22 13.53 -16.53
C VAL A 96 -4.22 12.52 -15.97
N GLN A 97 -3.63 12.79 -14.81
CA GLN A 97 -2.74 11.83 -14.16
C GLN A 97 -3.44 10.51 -13.83
N ASN A 98 -4.65 10.56 -13.26
CA ASN A 98 -5.44 9.38 -12.97
C ASN A 98 -5.80 8.61 -14.25
N ALA A 99 -6.17 9.33 -15.32
CA ALA A 99 -6.46 8.71 -16.61
C ALA A 99 -5.24 7.99 -17.20
N GLN A 100 -4.05 8.60 -17.13
CA GLN A 100 -2.80 7.97 -17.57
C GLN A 100 -2.45 6.74 -16.72
N ALA A 101 -2.55 6.86 -15.38
CA ALA A 101 -2.29 5.74 -14.48
C ALA A 101 -3.22 4.55 -14.76
N MET A 102 -4.52 4.81 -14.95
CA MET A 102 -5.48 3.77 -15.33
C MET A 102 -5.22 3.19 -16.71
N TYR A 103 -4.84 4.02 -17.69
CA TYR A 103 -4.52 3.55 -19.04
C TYR A 103 -3.43 2.47 -19.03
N PHE A 104 -2.37 2.68 -18.26
CA PHE A 104 -1.30 1.70 -18.11
C PHE A 104 -1.72 0.52 -17.22
N ARG A 105 -2.37 0.77 -16.09
CA ARG A 105 -2.77 -0.28 -15.13
C ARG A 105 -3.77 -1.28 -15.72
N ASN A 106 -4.70 -0.80 -16.54
CA ASN A 106 -5.75 -1.63 -17.13
C ASN A 106 -5.36 -2.19 -18.51
N GLU A 107 -4.12 -1.98 -18.94
CA GLU A 107 -3.63 -2.37 -20.27
C GLU A 107 -4.57 -1.92 -21.40
N THR A 108 -5.13 -0.71 -21.27
CA THR A 108 -6.18 -0.21 -22.17
C THR A 108 -5.76 -0.27 -23.63
N GLN A 109 -4.46 -0.10 -23.93
CA GLN A 109 -3.93 -0.25 -25.28
C GLN A 109 -4.09 -1.67 -25.83
N ALA A 110 -3.76 -2.69 -25.04
CA ALA A 110 -3.85 -4.09 -25.45
C ALA A 110 -5.31 -4.48 -25.67
N PHE A 111 -6.19 -4.08 -24.74
CA PHE A 111 -7.64 -4.27 -24.88
C PHE A 111 -8.19 -3.62 -26.16
N MET A 112 -7.85 -2.35 -26.42
CA MET A 112 -8.28 -1.67 -27.64
C MET A 112 -7.77 -2.36 -28.91
N LYS A 113 -6.53 -2.85 -28.90
CA LYS A 113 -5.97 -3.61 -30.03
C LYS A 113 -6.72 -4.91 -30.29
N GLN A 114 -7.10 -5.62 -29.23
CA GLN A 114 -7.73 -6.92 -29.33
C GLN A 114 -9.20 -6.84 -29.79
N TYR A 115 -9.93 -5.81 -29.35
CA TYR A 115 -11.39 -5.76 -29.54
C TYR A 115 -11.88 -4.65 -30.48
N PHE A 116 -11.06 -3.63 -30.75
CA PHE A 116 -11.49 -2.42 -31.48
C PHE A 116 -10.64 -2.08 -32.70
N VAL A 117 -9.59 -2.84 -33.00
CA VAL A 117 -8.92 -2.74 -34.31
C VAL A 117 -9.78 -3.49 -35.32
N ILE A 118 -10.64 -2.74 -36.00
CA ILE A 118 -11.27 -3.17 -37.25
C ILE A 118 -10.12 -3.52 -38.20
N SER A 119 -10.04 -4.78 -38.63
CA SER A 119 -9.21 -5.17 -39.77
C SER A 119 -9.55 -4.26 -40.93
N THR A 120 -8.65 -3.33 -41.24
CA THR A 120 -8.74 -2.41 -42.37
C THR A 120 -8.39 -3.17 -43.65
N GLU A 121 -9.12 -4.26 -43.90
CA GLU A 121 -8.99 -5.12 -45.07
C GLU A 121 -10.38 -5.48 -45.60
N GLN A 122 -11.16 -4.49 -46.01
CA GLN A 122 -12.23 -4.64 -47.00
C GLN A 122 -12.56 -3.23 -47.58
N VAL A 123 -11.57 -2.54 -48.14
CA VAL A 123 -11.82 -1.49 -49.14
C VAL A 123 -10.80 -1.68 -50.25
N THR A 124 -11.09 -2.65 -51.12
CA THR A 124 -10.55 -2.70 -52.48
C THR A 124 -11.75 -2.59 -53.42
N GLU A 125 -11.58 -1.69 -54.39
CA GLU A 125 -12.51 -1.22 -55.43
C GLU A 125 -13.50 -2.24 -56.01
#